data_AF-A0A5N0TGB9-F1
#
_entry.id   AF-A0A5N0TGB9-F1
#
_cell.length_a   1.000
_cell.length_b   1.000
_cell.length_c   1.000
_cell.angle_alpha   90.00
_cell.angle_beta   90.00
_cell.angle_gamma   90.00
#
_symmetry.space_group_name_H-M   'P 1'
#
loop_
_entity.id
_entity.type
_entity.pdbx_description
1 polymer ?
#
loop_
_entity_poly.entity_id
_entity_poly.type
_entity_poly.pdbx_seq_one_letter_code
_entity_poly.pdbx_strand_id
1 'polypeptide(L)'
;MKRLHNTIFPCLILATAMALPVAQAQQTPNTPHPCQANPAYRAFDFWVGEWDVIAGEQQVGTNVISREEGGCLLLEQWTSAQGGTGQSYNFYDPESGLWRQVWVSQAFIIDYSGGLDDNGVMVLEGDAVYHASGERHPFRGRWTPQADGTVLQELLQKNAETGEWAPVFVATYHRKGKG
;
A
#
# COMPACT_ATOMS: atom_id res chain seq x y z
N MET A 1 -68.34 -11.47 76.35
CA MET A 1 -69.51 -11.39 75.46
C MET A 1 -69.09 -10.77 74.14
N LYS A 2 -69.60 -11.35 73.06
CA LYS A 2 -69.48 -11.07 71.63
C LYS A 2 -69.23 -9.60 71.22
N ARG A 3 -68.54 -9.47 70.07
CA ARG A 3 -68.70 -8.48 68.96
C ARG A 3 -67.41 -7.69 68.69
N LEU A 4 -67.06 -7.29 67.46
CA LEU A 4 -67.28 -7.76 66.10
C LEU A 4 -66.25 -6.95 65.28
N HIS A 5 -65.52 -7.61 64.39
CA HIS A 5 -64.69 -7.14 63.26
C HIS A 5 -64.61 -5.63 62.94
N ASN A 6 -63.39 -5.14 62.70
CA ASN A 6 -63.15 -4.17 61.62
C ASN A 6 -61.86 -4.54 60.88
N THR A 7 -62.04 -5.09 59.69
CA THR A 7 -60.98 -5.57 58.80
C THR A 7 -60.51 -4.40 57.93
N ILE A 8 -59.27 -3.95 58.11
CA ILE A 8 -58.61 -3.05 57.16
C ILE A 8 -57.51 -3.87 56.48
N PHE A 9 -57.76 -4.25 55.23
CA PHE A 9 -56.73 -4.88 54.38
C PHE A 9 -55.90 -3.76 53.75
N PRO A 10 -54.61 -3.61 54.08
CA PRO A 10 -53.74 -2.70 53.35
C PRO A 10 -53.48 -3.30 51.96
N CYS A 11 -53.85 -2.57 50.92
CA CYS A 11 -53.52 -2.91 49.54
C CYS A 11 -52.00 -2.81 49.37
N LEU A 12 -51.29 -3.94 49.51
CA LEU A 12 -49.85 -4.03 49.27
C LEU A 12 -49.63 -3.97 47.76
N ILE A 13 -49.22 -2.80 47.25
CA ILE A 13 -48.81 -2.63 45.86
C ILE A 13 -47.42 -3.27 45.71
N LEU A 14 -47.34 -4.50 45.21
CA LEU A 14 -46.08 -5.10 44.79
C LEU A 14 -45.60 -4.38 43.51
N ALA A 15 -44.67 -3.44 43.67
CA ALA A 15 -43.96 -2.84 42.54
C ALA A 15 -42.94 -3.86 42.00
N THR A 16 -43.33 -4.67 41.03
CA THR A 16 -42.40 -5.51 40.25
C THR A 16 -41.53 -4.61 39.38
N ALA A 17 -40.29 -4.38 39.81
CA ALA A 17 -39.28 -3.74 38.98
C ALA A 17 -38.94 -4.65 37.79
N MET A 18 -39.46 -4.32 36.60
CA MET A 18 -39.06 -4.95 35.36
C MET A 18 -37.62 -4.54 35.03
N ALA A 19 -36.66 -5.43 35.23
CA ALA A 19 -35.30 -5.25 34.73
C ALA A 19 -35.34 -5.37 33.21
N LEU A 20 -35.12 -4.25 32.51
CA LEU A 20 -34.98 -4.25 31.05
C LEU A 20 -33.71 -5.00 30.67
N PRO A 21 -33.75 -5.90 29.68
CA PRO A 21 -32.55 -6.57 29.20
C PRO A 21 -31.65 -5.52 28.55
N VAL A 22 -30.46 -5.33 29.10
CA VAL A 22 -29.41 -4.52 28.46
C VAL A 22 -29.00 -5.28 27.21
N ALA A 23 -29.34 -4.75 26.03
CA ALA A 23 -28.90 -5.29 24.76
C ALA A 23 -27.37 -5.23 24.70
N GLN A 24 -26.70 -6.37 24.86
CA GLN A 24 -25.27 -6.47 24.57
C GLN A 24 -25.12 -6.33 23.05
N ALA A 25 -24.55 -5.22 22.61
CA ALA A 25 -24.14 -5.05 21.21
C ALA A 25 -23.14 -6.17 20.88
N GLN A 26 -23.56 -7.14 20.09
CA GLN A 26 -22.66 -8.14 19.53
C GLN A 26 -21.70 -7.41 18.60
N GLN A 27 -20.43 -7.33 18.98
CA GLN A 27 -19.36 -6.88 18.11
C GLN A 27 -19.32 -7.86 16.93
N THR A 28 -19.73 -7.41 15.74
CA THR A 28 -19.55 -8.17 14.51
C THR A 28 -18.07 -8.48 14.33
N PRO A 29 -17.69 -9.72 13.99
CA PRO A 29 -16.30 -10.06 13.71
C PRO A 29 -15.75 -9.08 12.67
N ASN A 30 -14.70 -8.35 13.04
CA ASN A 30 -14.04 -7.39 12.17
C ASN A 30 -13.33 -8.18 11.06
N THR A 31 -14.06 -8.51 9.99
CA THR A 31 -13.51 -9.27 8.86
C THR A 31 -12.48 -8.36 8.19
N PRO A 32 -11.20 -8.76 8.09
CA PRO A 32 -10.19 -7.90 7.51
C PRO A 32 -10.54 -7.54 6.07
N HIS A 33 -10.26 -6.29 5.68
CA HIS A 33 -10.49 -5.82 4.30
C HIS A 33 -9.72 -6.73 3.32
N PRO A 34 -10.21 -7.01 2.10
CA PRO A 34 -9.54 -7.90 1.15
C PRO A 34 -8.04 -7.59 0.93
N CYS A 35 -7.69 -6.30 0.84
CA CYS A 35 -6.29 -5.86 0.69
C CYS A 35 -5.41 -6.11 1.92
N GLN A 36 -6.02 -6.34 3.09
CA GLN A 36 -5.32 -6.73 4.31
C GLN A 36 -5.25 -8.25 4.48
N ALA A 37 -6.27 -8.96 4.00
CA ALA A 37 -6.39 -10.41 4.15
C ALA A 37 -5.60 -11.21 3.12
N ASN A 38 -5.49 -10.72 1.88
CA ASN A 38 -4.84 -11.43 0.78
C ASN A 38 -3.34 -11.05 0.67
N PRO A 39 -2.41 -12.00 0.85
CA PRO A 39 -0.97 -11.75 0.76
C PRO A 39 -0.50 -11.15 -0.57
N ALA A 40 -1.24 -11.36 -1.67
CA ALA A 40 -0.90 -10.78 -2.96
C ALA A 40 -0.83 -9.24 -2.93
N TYR A 41 -1.70 -8.60 -2.14
CA TYR A 41 -1.71 -7.15 -1.91
C TYR A 41 -0.53 -6.66 -1.05
N ARG A 42 0.24 -7.57 -0.47
CA ARG A 42 1.37 -7.28 0.42
C ARG A 42 2.72 -7.64 -0.23
N ALA A 43 2.71 -8.19 -1.44
CA ALA A 43 3.92 -8.69 -2.10
C ALA A 43 4.99 -7.61 -2.34
N PHE A 44 4.58 -6.34 -2.49
CA PHE A 44 5.50 -5.23 -2.71
C PHE A 44 5.89 -4.45 -1.43
N ASP A 45 5.50 -4.96 -0.26
CA ASP A 45 5.62 -4.24 1.01
C ASP A 45 7.05 -3.96 1.48
N PHE A 46 8.01 -4.74 1.01
CA PHE A 46 9.43 -4.54 1.37
C PHE A 46 9.92 -3.15 0.97
N TRP A 47 9.28 -2.51 -0.01
CA TRP A 47 9.59 -1.18 -0.50
C TRP A 47 8.90 -0.05 0.27
N VAL A 48 7.92 -0.36 1.13
CA VAL A 48 7.23 0.65 1.95
C VAL A 48 8.17 1.25 2.98
N GLY A 49 8.21 2.58 3.05
CA GLY A 49 9.06 3.34 3.97
C GLY A 49 9.48 4.71 3.43
N GLU A 50 10.34 5.36 4.21
CA GLU A 50 11.01 6.60 3.83
C GLU A 50 12.48 6.28 3.52
N TRP A 51 12.98 6.84 2.41
CA TRP A 51 14.23 6.41 1.82
C TRP A 51 15.13 7.59 1.44
N ASP A 52 16.43 7.44 1.70
CA ASP A 52 17.49 8.13 0.98
C ASP A 52 17.92 7.23 -0.19
N VAL A 53 17.99 7.80 -1.40
CA VAL A 53 18.24 7.02 -2.61
C VAL A 53 19.61 7.36 -3.17
N ILE A 54 20.47 6.35 -3.25
CA ILE A 54 21.89 6.48 -3.57
C ILE A 54 22.17 5.77 -4.90
N ALA A 55 22.76 6.47 -5.87
CA ALA A 55 23.26 5.88 -7.12
C ALA A 55 24.79 6.00 -7.14
N GLY A 56 25.47 4.85 -7.15
CA GLY A 56 26.92 4.83 -6.93
C GLY A 56 27.27 5.36 -5.53
N GLU A 57 28.02 6.46 -5.49
CA GLU A 57 28.42 7.13 -4.23
C GLU A 57 27.59 8.39 -3.91
N GLN A 58 26.62 8.74 -4.76
CA GLN A 58 25.89 10.00 -4.65
C GLN A 58 24.43 9.80 -4.27
N GLN A 59 23.95 10.59 -3.31
CA GLN A 59 22.52 10.73 -3.06
C GLN A 59 21.86 11.46 -4.22
N VAL A 60 20.93 10.78 -4.89
CA VAL A 60 20.20 11.28 -6.07
C VAL A 60 18.79 11.73 -5.76
N GLY A 61 18.29 11.44 -4.56
CA GLY A 61 17.01 11.95 -4.10
C GLY A 61 16.52 11.29 -2.82
N THR A 62 15.24 11.50 -2.55
CA THR A 62 14.51 10.88 -1.44
C THR A 62 13.18 10.38 -1.95
N ASN A 63 12.69 9.29 -1.33
CA ASN A 63 11.43 8.70 -1.71
C ASN A 63 10.59 8.36 -0.47
N VAL A 64 9.28 8.56 -0.55
CA VAL A 64 8.32 8.14 0.47
C VAL A 64 7.32 7.20 -0.19
N ILE A 65 7.24 5.98 0.32
CA ILE A 65 6.26 4.99 -0.11
C ILE A 65 5.34 4.71 1.07
N SER A 66 4.07 5.11 0.95
CA SER A 66 3.04 4.93 1.98
C SER A 66 1.98 3.93 1.55
N ARG A 67 1.25 3.37 2.52
CA ARG A 67 0.04 2.56 2.26
C ARG A 67 -1.18 3.46 2.35
N GLU A 68 -1.92 3.55 1.27
CA GLU A 68 -3.14 4.34 1.13
C GLU A 68 -4.35 3.43 0.82
N GLU A 69 -5.55 4.00 0.75
CA GLU A 69 -6.79 3.28 0.39
C GLU A 69 -7.00 2.00 1.21
N GLY A 70 -6.76 2.07 2.53
CA GLY A 70 -6.91 0.92 3.43
C GLY A 70 -5.89 -0.21 3.20
N GLY A 71 -4.80 0.07 2.49
CA GLY A 71 -3.75 -0.88 2.12
C GLY A 71 -3.88 -1.46 0.71
N CYS A 72 -4.81 -0.97 -0.11
CA CYS A 72 -4.94 -1.39 -1.51
C CYS A 72 -4.00 -0.66 -2.47
N LEU A 73 -3.43 0.47 -2.03
CA LEU A 73 -2.54 1.31 -2.81
C LEU A 73 -1.22 1.52 -2.06
N LEU A 74 -0.10 1.40 -2.77
CA LEU A 74 1.15 2.04 -2.35
C LEU A 74 1.33 3.32 -3.16
N LEU A 75 1.32 4.46 -2.47
CA LEU A 75 1.60 5.75 -3.07
C LEU A 75 3.10 6.02 -2.92
N GLU A 76 3.77 6.23 -4.05
CA GLU A 76 5.15 6.69 -4.10
C GLU A 76 5.21 8.20 -4.30
N GLN A 77 6.10 8.88 -3.57
CA GLN A 77 6.39 10.29 -3.73
C GLN A 77 7.91 10.52 -3.80
N TRP A 78 8.39 10.73 -5.02
CA TRP A 78 9.79 10.96 -5.33
C TRP A 78 10.16 12.44 -5.35
N THR A 79 11.30 12.77 -4.75
CA THR A 79 11.94 14.08 -4.86
C THR A 79 13.40 13.91 -5.28
N SER A 80 13.77 14.46 -6.44
CA SER A 80 15.14 14.42 -6.97
C SER A 80 16.03 15.45 -6.29
N ALA A 81 17.29 15.09 -6.03
CA ALA A 81 18.31 16.00 -5.51
C ALA A 81 18.67 17.13 -6.50
N GLN A 82 18.44 16.93 -7.79
CA GLN A 82 18.69 17.91 -8.84
C GLN A 82 17.45 18.76 -9.18
N GLY A 83 16.36 18.60 -8.43
CA GLY A 83 15.06 19.18 -8.74
C GLY A 83 14.21 18.26 -9.61
N GLY A 84 12.90 18.55 -9.62
CA GLY A 84 11.88 17.67 -10.20
C GLY A 84 11.29 16.70 -9.18
N THR A 85 10.05 16.30 -9.45
CA THR A 85 9.28 15.37 -8.60
C THR A 85 8.55 14.36 -9.50
N GLY A 86 8.11 13.28 -8.88
CA GLY A 86 7.25 12.29 -9.51
C GLY A 86 6.49 11.52 -8.45
N GLN A 87 5.42 10.86 -8.88
CA GLN A 87 4.61 10.01 -8.03
C GLN A 87 4.21 8.76 -8.79
N SER A 88 4.02 7.67 -8.08
CA SER A 88 3.38 6.49 -8.67
C SER A 88 2.30 5.89 -7.79
N TYR A 89 1.33 5.31 -8.46
CA TYR A 89 0.26 4.53 -7.86
C TYR A 89 0.59 3.07 -8.13
N ASN A 90 0.80 2.31 -7.07
CA ASN A 90 1.20 0.90 -7.13
C ASN A 90 0.11 0.07 -6.46
N PHE A 91 -0.53 -0.82 -7.20
CA PHE A 91 -1.63 -1.60 -6.67
C PHE A 91 -1.63 -3.00 -7.25
N TYR A 92 -2.15 -3.94 -6.47
CA TYR A 92 -2.47 -5.26 -6.97
C TYR A 92 -3.82 -5.21 -7.68
N ASP A 93 -3.83 -5.52 -8.97
CA ASP A 93 -5.03 -5.65 -9.76
C ASP A 93 -5.56 -7.10 -9.67
N PRO A 94 -6.70 -7.33 -8.99
CA PRO A 94 -7.25 -8.67 -8.85
C PRO A 94 -7.83 -9.24 -10.16
N GLU A 95 -8.08 -8.43 -11.19
CA GLU A 95 -8.55 -8.92 -12.49
C GLU A 95 -7.42 -9.63 -13.24
N SER A 96 -6.28 -8.96 -13.38
CA SER A 96 -5.09 -9.54 -14.03
C SER A 96 -4.29 -10.46 -13.12
N GLY A 97 -4.44 -10.32 -11.81
CA GLY A 97 -3.64 -11.03 -10.81
C GLY A 97 -2.20 -10.51 -10.68
N LEU A 98 -1.93 -9.30 -11.17
CA LEU A 98 -0.61 -8.68 -11.23
C LEU A 98 -0.56 -7.40 -10.41
N TRP A 99 0.63 -7.01 -9.97
CA TRP A 99 0.90 -5.65 -9.56
C TRP A 99 0.98 -4.75 -10.78
N ARG A 100 0.38 -3.57 -10.69
CA ARG A 100 0.48 -2.50 -11.68
C ARG A 100 1.01 -1.25 -11.02
N GLN A 101 1.92 -0.58 -11.71
CA GLN A 101 2.38 0.75 -11.34
C GLN A 101 2.07 1.72 -12.47
N VAL A 102 1.50 2.88 -12.10
CA VAL A 102 1.39 4.04 -12.98
C VAL A 102 2.22 5.15 -12.38
N TRP A 103 3.34 5.48 -13.01
CA TRP A 103 4.22 6.58 -12.63
C TRP A 103 3.93 7.80 -13.48
N VAL A 104 3.93 8.98 -12.85
CA VAL A 104 3.81 10.26 -13.52
C VAL A 104 4.86 11.21 -12.97
N SER A 105 5.59 11.86 -13.89
CA SER A 105 6.50 12.96 -13.61
C SER A 105 6.30 14.11 -14.58
N GLN A 106 7.05 15.20 -14.40
CA GLN A 106 7.10 16.29 -15.36
C GLN A 106 7.60 15.85 -16.75
N ALA A 107 8.41 14.79 -16.84
CA ALA A 107 9.11 14.42 -18.06
C ALA A 107 8.45 13.25 -18.82
N PHE A 108 7.91 12.27 -18.09
CA PHE A 108 7.34 11.05 -18.70
C PHE A 108 6.32 10.38 -17.77
N ILE A 109 5.53 9.50 -18.37
CA ILE A 109 4.60 8.55 -17.72
C ILE A 109 5.17 7.13 -17.91
N ILE A 110 5.01 6.26 -16.91
CA ILE A 110 5.26 4.82 -17.08
C ILE A 110 3.98 4.07 -16.66
N ASP A 111 3.59 3.08 -17.45
CA ASP A 111 2.51 2.16 -17.11
C ASP A 111 2.98 0.73 -17.40
N TYR A 112 3.11 -0.06 -16.35
CA TYR A 112 3.70 -1.38 -16.38
C TYR A 112 3.16 -2.27 -15.26
N SER A 113 3.15 -3.58 -15.53
CA SER A 113 2.59 -4.58 -14.64
C SER A 113 3.47 -5.82 -14.56
N GLY A 114 3.28 -6.62 -13.51
CA GLY A 114 4.04 -7.83 -13.25
C GLY A 114 3.88 -8.33 -11.83
N GLY A 115 4.93 -8.89 -11.24
CA GLY A 115 4.84 -9.56 -9.95
C GLY A 115 6.20 -9.98 -9.41
N LEU A 116 6.17 -10.70 -8.29
CA LEU A 116 7.36 -11.33 -7.74
C LEU A 116 7.83 -12.48 -8.63
N ASP A 117 9.13 -12.54 -8.87
CA ASP A 117 9.78 -13.74 -9.39
C ASP A 117 10.11 -14.74 -8.26
N ASP A 118 10.62 -15.92 -8.64
CA ASP A 118 10.97 -17.00 -7.70
C ASP A 118 12.07 -16.60 -6.69
N ASN A 119 12.80 -15.52 -6.92
CA ASN A 119 13.82 -14.99 -6.03
C ASN A 119 13.30 -13.85 -5.13
N GLY A 120 12.01 -13.51 -5.23
CA GLY A 120 11.40 -12.41 -4.49
C GLY A 120 11.72 -11.03 -5.05
N VAL A 121 12.16 -10.93 -6.30
CA VAL A 121 12.33 -9.64 -7.00
C VAL A 121 10.98 -9.23 -7.58
N MET A 122 10.51 -8.03 -7.27
CA MET A 122 9.36 -7.46 -7.98
C MET A 122 9.82 -7.04 -9.37
N VAL A 123 9.23 -7.60 -10.43
CA VAL A 123 9.56 -7.28 -11.82
C VAL A 123 8.29 -6.81 -12.53
N LEU A 124 8.31 -5.59 -13.06
CA LEU A 124 7.23 -5.00 -13.84
C LEU A 124 7.71 -4.67 -15.25
N GLU A 125 6.88 -4.94 -16.26
CA GLU A 125 7.15 -4.61 -17.67
C GLU A 125 5.96 -3.91 -18.32
N GLY A 126 6.26 -2.98 -19.23
CA GLY A 126 5.29 -2.16 -19.93
C GLY A 126 6.00 -1.09 -20.74
N ASP A 127 5.52 0.15 -20.68
CA ASP A 127 6.08 1.24 -21.49
C ASP A 127 6.27 2.54 -20.70
N ALA A 128 7.31 3.28 -21.08
CA ALA A 128 7.47 4.69 -20.76
C ALA A 128 7.03 5.56 -21.96
N VAL A 129 6.32 6.64 -21.69
CA VAL A 129 5.91 7.65 -22.69
C VAL A 129 6.46 9.01 -22.30
N TYR A 130 7.27 9.60 -23.17
CA TYR A 130 7.96 10.87 -22.93
C TYR A 130 7.12 12.04 -23.42
N HIS A 131 6.84 13.01 -22.55
CA HIS A 131 5.95 14.14 -22.89
C HIS A 131 6.48 15.02 -24.02
N ALA A 132 7.80 15.21 -24.08
CA ALA A 132 8.43 16.12 -25.03
C ALA A 132 8.40 15.59 -26.49
N SER A 133 8.58 14.28 -26.66
CA SER A 133 8.65 13.63 -27.98
C SER A 133 7.36 12.89 -28.36
N GLY A 134 6.55 12.51 -27.38
CA GLY A 134 5.43 11.59 -27.57
C GLY A 134 5.86 10.13 -27.81
N GLU A 135 7.15 9.83 -27.72
CA GLU A 135 7.67 8.49 -27.99
C GLU A 135 7.34 7.52 -26.86
N ARG A 136 7.03 6.29 -27.26
CA ARG A 136 6.78 5.14 -26.39
C ARG A 136 7.97 4.18 -26.47
N HIS A 137 8.49 3.80 -25.31
CA HIS A 137 9.64 2.89 -25.21
C HIS A 137 9.34 1.74 -24.24
N PRO A 138 9.65 0.48 -24.59
CA PRO A 138 9.51 -0.63 -23.65
C PRO A 138 10.35 -0.41 -22.40
N PHE A 139 9.75 -0.62 -21.24
CA PHE A 139 10.32 -0.27 -19.95
C PHE A 139 10.16 -1.44 -18.96
N ARG A 140 11.19 -1.64 -18.13
CA ARG A 140 11.22 -2.67 -17.10
C ARG A 140 11.70 -2.07 -15.79
N GLY A 141 10.96 -2.34 -14.72
CA GLY A 141 11.39 -2.06 -13.35
C GLY A 141 11.71 -3.36 -12.62
N ARG A 142 12.78 -3.37 -11.84
CA ARG A 142 13.14 -4.44 -10.90
C ARG A 142 13.38 -3.84 -9.52
N TRP A 143 12.77 -4.43 -8.49
CA TRP A 143 13.01 -4.08 -7.09
C TRP A 143 13.45 -5.32 -6.33
N THR A 144 14.71 -5.34 -5.92
CA THR A 144 15.34 -6.46 -5.22
C THR A 144 15.52 -6.10 -3.74
N PRO A 145 14.79 -6.73 -2.82
CA PRO A 145 15.06 -6.56 -1.39
C PRO A 145 16.42 -7.18 -1.04
N GLN A 146 17.22 -6.47 -0.26
CA GLN A 146 18.53 -6.93 0.19
C GLN A 146 18.51 -7.36 1.65
N ALA A 147 19.50 -8.18 2.04
CA ALA A 147 19.60 -8.74 3.39
C ALA A 147 19.79 -7.68 4.49
N ASP A 148 20.36 -6.51 4.15
CA ASP A 148 20.56 -5.38 5.06
C ASP A 148 19.32 -4.47 5.18
N GLY A 149 18.23 -4.82 4.51
CA GLY A 149 16.98 -4.06 4.51
C GLY A 149 16.93 -2.92 3.49
N THR A 150 17.98 -2.74 2.68
CA THR A 150 17.94 -1.86 1.50
C THR A 150 17.15 -2.50 0.36
N VAL A 151 16.80 -1.70 -0.65
CA VAL A 151 16.17 -2.18 -1.89
C VAL A 151 17.00 -1.67 -3.07
N LEU A 152 17.49 -2.58 -3.92
CA LEU A 152 18.06 -2.20 -5.21
C LEU A 152 16.93 -2.00 -6.21
N GLN A 153 16.85 -0.81 -6.79
CA GLN A 153 15.98 -0.52 -7.92
C GLN A 153 16.80 -0.45 -9.21
N GLU A 154 16.36 -1.18 -10.22
CA GLU A 154 16.88 -1.10 -11.58
C GLU A 154 15.73 -0.76 -12.53
N LEU A 155 15.81 0.38 -13.20
CA LEU A 155 14.92 0.76 -14.27
C LEU A 155 15.66 0.64 -15.59
N LEU A 156 15.11 -0.13 -16.51
CA LEU A 156 15.69 -0.42 -17.80
C LEU A 156 14.76 0.00 -18.93
N GLN A 157 15.34 0.55 -19.98
CA GLN A 157 14.65 0.82 -21.23
C GLN A 157 15.23 -0.08 -22.33
N LYS A 158 14.37 -0.61 -23.19
CA LYS A 158 14.81 -1.39 -24.34
C LYS A 158 15.25 -0.45 -25.47
N ASN A 159 16.46 -0.64 -25.97
CA ASN A 159 16.95 0.06 -27.15
C ASN A 159 16.17 -0.44 -28.40
N ALA A 160 15.62 0.48 -29.18
CA ALA A 160 14.81 0.14 -30.35
C ALA A 160 15.62 -0.43 -31.53
N GLU A 161 16.91 -0.08 -31.65
CA GLU A 161 17.79 -0.52 -32.72
C GLU A 161 18.42 -1.87 -32.43
N THR A 162 18.94 -2.06 -31.21
CA THR A 162 19.64 -3.30 -30.82
C THR A 162 18.72 -4.34 -30.20
N GLY A 163 17.57 -3.92 -29.66
CA GLY A 163 16.68 -4.77 -28.88
C GLY A 163 17.21 -5.12 -27.49
N GLU A 164 18.33 -4.53 -27.06
CA GLU A 164 18.94 -4.78 -25.75
C GLU A 164 18.30 -3.93 -24.65
N TRP A 165 18.21 -4.48 -23.45
CA TRP A 165 17.80 -3.72 -22.26
C TRP A 165 19.00 -2.96 -21.69
N ALA A 166 18.88 -1.65 -21.54
CA ALA A 166 19.90 -0.80 -20.96
C ALA A 166 19.37 -0.11 -19.68
N PRO A 167 20.20 -0.01 -18.62
CA PRO A 167 19.80 0.72 -17.42
C PRO A 167 19.67 2.21 -17.73
N VAL A 168 18.54 2.80 -17.31
CA VAL A 168 18.31 4.25 -17.32
C VAL A 168 18.35 4.84 -15.92
N PHE A 169 18.15 4.02 -14.89
CA PHE A 169 18.31 4.38 -13.49
C PHE A 169 18.65 3.14 -12.67
N VAL A 170 19.69 3.22 -11.86
CA VAL A 170 20.06 2.17 -10.89
C VAL A 170 20.42 2.85 -9.58
N ALA A 171 19.70 2.51 -8.53
CA ALA A 171 19.93 3.10 -7.21
C ALA A 171 19.55 2.15 -6.07
N THR A 172 20.23 2.31 -4.94
CA THR A 172 19.93 1.61 -3.70
C THR A 172 19.15 2.54 -2.78
N TYR A 173 18.05 2.03 -2.26
CA TYR A 173 17.17 2.72 -1.31
C TYR A 173 17.63 2.35 0.10
N HIS A 174 18.10 3.34 0.85
CA HIS A 174 18.50 3.21 2.24
C HIS A 174 17.42 3.79 3.15
N ARG A 175 16.93 3.01 4.11
CA ARG A 175 15.86 3.48 5.01
C ARG A 175 16.37 4.69 5.79
N LYS A 176 15.56 5.74 5.85
CA LYS A 176 15.80 6.82 6.81
C LYS A 176 15.69 6.24 8.22
N GLY A 177 16.72 6.45 9.03
CA GLY A 177 16.65 6.13 10.45
C GLY A 177 15.51 6.91 11.09
N LYS A 178 14.75 6.27 11.98
CA LYS A 178 13.94 7.04 12.94
C LYS A 178 14.95 7.78 13.81
N GLY A 179 14.98 9.12 13.70
CA GLY A 179 15.78 9.97 14.58
C GLY A 179 15.43 9.77 16.05
#